data_AF-A0A497EJL2-F1
#
_entry.id   AF-A0A497EJL2-F1
#
_cell.length_a   1.000
_cell.length_b   1.000
_cell.length_c   1.000
_cell.angle_alpha   90.00
_cell.angle_beta   90.00
_cell.angle_gamma   90.00
#
_symmetry.space_group_name_H-M   'P 1'
#
loop_
_entity.id
_entity.type
_entity.pdbx_description
1 polymer ?
#
loop_
_entity_poly.entity_id
_entity_poly.type
_entity_poly.pdbx_seq_one_letter_code
_entity_poly.pdbx_strand_id
1 'polypeptide(L)'
;MAAGYTSFFKYERLPEPLLRFHMRRKYVNPRTGLSRAGPYDAYKHKCDDVRVGLVTGTSISGLAEKFMQHLKNGHGYYKGFCNVFKVNDFIFDNEMKKEINDKDNDVLSNIENAYFELAEKLPDKSSIIIILNDETINRNYVKIKAIRFKYSKKTIRLQLIKRSTLEKALKDSMMLDFTLFNVATAIYAKLGGTPWILDQQLIPAGVFIGIAFTRPKIVAFNNKAKEIFYYGILTVYNKYGRYIDMSVRGIKIELSKNLKIRGTKGLYIPKSHMVEMLKQVIGTYFPPVVIIHKSARFHIDEKEAVKQVLGSRGIDYALIHIESSNPYRGYGEDIYGKTVVRGDLILDTELNNRAILFTTGCTQSDYGIQKRGRPGTPRPLELEVEENTTPYSVEDFAKQVFGLTKLDWNTTDLEVRMPITIKYARRVAALASYLTAYSGITDIRDLM
;
A
#
# COMPACT_ATOMS: atom_id res chain seq x y z
N MET A 1 -22.85 13.97 -47.17
CA MET A 1 -22.18 12.91 -46.40
C MET A 1 -21.44 13.56 -45.25
N ALA A 2 -21.97 13.45 -44.02
CA ALA A 2 -21.28 13.95 -42.84
C ALA A 2 -20.03 13.08 -42.60
N ALA A 3 -18.85 13.69 -42.58
CA ALA A 3 -17.63 13.03 -42.17
C ALA A 3 -17.82 12.50 -40.74
N GLY A 4 -17.90 11.18 -40.59
CA GLY A 4 -18.02 10.55 -39.28
C GLY A 4 -16.77 10.89 -38.48
N TYR A 5 -16.94 11.62 -37.38
CA TYR A 5 -15.86 11.83 -36.41
C TYR A 5 -15.50 10.46 -35.82
N THR A 6 -14.41 9.85 -36.26
CA THR A 6 -13.80 8.70 -35.59
C THR A 6 -13.27 9.19 -34.24
N SER A 7 -13.97 8.82 -33.16
CA SER A 7 -13.49 9.10 -31.81
C SER A 7 -12.32 8.16 -31.50
N PHE A 8 -11.11 8.71 -31.36
CA PHE A 8 -9.91 7.95 -30.96
C PHE A 8 -9.90 7.59 -29.47
N PHE A 9 -10.87 8.11 -28.71
CA PHE A 9 -11.01 7.83 -27.30
C PHE A 9 -12.44 7.40 -26.97
N LYS A 10 -12.56 6.40 -26.09
CA LYS A 10 -13.84 5.98 -25.50
C LYS A 10 -13.85 6.37 -24.03
N TYR A 11 -14.89 7.07 -23.61
CA TYR A 11 -15.16 7.36 -22.21
C TYR A 11 -16.06 6.30 -21.58
N GLU A 12 -15.75 5.92 -20.35
CA GLU A 12 -16.57 5.04 -19.52
C GLU A 12 -16.49 5.48 -18.05
N ARG A 13 -17.57 5.30 -17.30
CA ARG A 13 -17.55 5.42 -15.84
C ARG A 13 -17.65 4.05 -15.20
N LEU A 14 -16.55 3.58 -14.65
CA LEU A 14 -16.51 2.32 -13.93
C LEU A 14 -17.33 2.43 -12.63
N PRO A 15 -18.18 1.44 -12.29
CA PRO A 15 -18.79 1.37 -10.97
C PRO A 15 -17.70 1.14 -9.92
N GLU A 16 -17.87 1.71 -8.73
CA GLU A 16 -16.90 1.51 -7.64
C GLU A 16 -16.83 0.02 -7.24
N PRO A 17 -15.62 -0.57 -7.11
CA PRO A 17 -15.48 -1.97 -6.82
C PRO A 17 -16.06 -2.31 -5.45
N LEU A 18 -16.95 -3.31 -5.43
CA LEU A 18 -17.51 -3.84 -4.20
C LEU A 18 -16.45 -4.60 -3.40
N LEU A 19 -16.49 -4.40 -2.09
CA LEU A 19 -15.69 -5.11 -1.11
C LEU A 19 -16.56 -6.14 -0.39
N ARG A 20 -15.98 -7.30 -0.12
CA ARG A 20 -16.64 -8.41 0.57
C ARG A 20 -16.09 -8.56 1.99
N PHE A 21 -17.02 -8.73 2.91
CA PHE A 21 -16.81 -8.78 4.36
C PHE A 21 -17.34 -10.10 4.94
N HIS A 22 -17.43 -10.18 6.27
CA HIS A 22 -17.99 -11.33 6.97
C HIS A 22 -19.37 -11.73 6.40
N MET A 23 -19.66 -13.03 6.42
CA MET A 23 -20.91 -13.60 5.88
C MET A 23 -21.21 -13.20 4.44
N ARG A 24 -20.16 -12.96 3.62
CA ARG A 24 -20.28 -12.56 2.21
C ARG A 24 -21.04 -11.25 1.97
N ARG A 25 -21.20 -10.42 3.00
CA ARG A 25 -21.84 -9.09 2.86
C ARG A 25 -20.96 -8.18 2.02
N LYS A 26 -21.59 -7.33 1.21
CA LYS A 26 -20.93 -6.50 0.20
C LYS A 26 -21.19 -5.03 0.48
N TYR A 27 -20.13 -4.23 0.43
CA TYR A 27 -20.20 -2.78 0.61
C TYR A 27 -19.17 -2.09 -0.27
N VAL A 28 -19.47 -0.87 -0.68
CA VAL A 28 -18.50 -0.01 -1.34
C VAL A 28 -17.54 0.58 -0.31
N ASN A 29 -18.06 1.09 0.82
CA ASN A 29 -17.25 1.77 1.81
C ASN A 29 -16.69 0.80 2.87
N PRO A 30 -15.35 0.78 3.10
CA PRO A 30 -14.74 -0.06 4.12
C PRO A 30 -15.30 0.16 5.53
N ARG A 31 -15.59 1.41 5.92
CA ARG A 31 -16.15 1.72 7.25
C ARG A 31 -17.57 1.17 7.39
N THR A 32 -18.39 1.28 6.36
CA THR A 32 -19.74 0.68 6.34
C THR A 32 -19.65 -0.83 6.50
N GLY A 33 -18.78 -1.47 5.72
CA GLY A 33 -18.61 -2.92 5.77
C GLY A 33 -18.09 -3.43 7.11
N LEU A 34 -17.04 -2.83 7.66
CA LEU A 34 -16.51 -3.20 8.97
C LEU A 34 -17.55 -2.99 10.08
N SER A 35 -18.27 -1.87 10.06
CA SER A 35 -19.26 -1.57 11.12
C SER A 35 -20.47 -2.50 11.06
N ARG A 36 -20.97 -2.80 9.86
CA ARG A 36 -22.21 -3.58 9.69
C ARG A 36 -21.97 -5.08 9.67
N ALA A 37 -20.86 -5.54 9.10
CA ALA A 37 -20.56 -6.96 8.90
C ALA A 37 -19.39 -7.46 9.75
N GLY A 38 -18.38 -6.62 9.99
CA GLY A 38 -17.08 -7.05 10.51
C GLY A 38 -16.15 -7.59 9.41
N PRO A 39 -14.92 -7.97 9.77
CA PRO A 39 -13.88 -8.30 8.79
C PRO A 39 -14.17 -9.60 8.03
N TYR A 40 -13.63 -9.72 6.82
CA TYR A 40 -13.83 -10.88 5.96
C TYR A 40 -13.53 -12.21 6.67
N ASP A 41 -12.45 -12.26 7.45
CA ASP A 41 -12.00 -13.44 8.18
C ASP A 41 -12.32 -13.44 9.68
N ALA A 42 -13.36 -12.70 10.11
CA ALA A 42 -13.79 -12.60 11.51
C ALA A 42 -13.87 -13.96 12.25
N TYR A 43 -14.30 -15.03 11.56
CA TYR A 43 -14.41 -16.36 12.16
C TYR A 43 -13.07 -16.95 12.62
N LYS A 44 -11.95 -16.54 12.03
CA LYS A 44 -10.60 -17.03 12.37
C LYS A 44 -10.04 -16.36 13.62
N HIS A 45 -10.51 -15.16 13.93
CA HIS A 45 -9.92 -14.28 14.95
C HIS A 45 -10.84 -14.07 16.16
N LYS A 46 -11.96 -14.80 16.22
CA LYS A 46 -12.99 -14.66 17.26
C LYS A 46 -12.48 -14.92 18.68
N CYS A 47 -11.49 -15.78 18.83
CA CYS A 47 -10.88 -16.13 20.11
C CYS A 47 -9.55 -15.39 20.34
N ASP A 48 -9.14 -14.48 19.45
CA ASP A 48 -7.87 -13.78 19.57
C ASP A 48 -8.01 -12.60 20.54
N ASP A 49 -7.04 -12.46 21.44
CA ASP A 49 -6.85 -11.27 22.26
C ASP A 49 -5.84 -10.34 21.61
N VAL A 50 -6.27 -9.11 21.31
CA VAL A 50 -5.41 -8.08 20.70
C VAL A 50 -4.71 -7.28 21.79
N ARG A 51 -3.43 -7.58 22.02
CA ARG A 51 -2.60 -6.87 23.01
C ARG A 51 -1.79 -5.75 22.37
N VAL A 52 -1.86 -4.58 22.98
CA VAL A 52 -1.23 -3.37 22.46
C VAL A 52 -0.37 -2.68 23.52
N GLY A 53 0.82 -2.26 23.12
CA GLY A 53 1.67 -1.34 23.88
C GLY A 53 1.63 0.08 23.30
N LEU A 54 1.97 1.07 24.12
CA LEU A 54 2.02 2.49 23.75
C LEU A 54 3.39 3.07 24.04
N VAL A 55 4.06 3.61 23.02
CA VAL A 55 5.20 4.52 23.19
C VAL A 55 4.73 5.93 22.84
N THR A 56 4.88 6.88 23.75
CA THR A 56 4.39 8.24 23.54
C THR A 56 5.38 9.30 24.02
N GLY A 57 5.33 10.49 23.42
CA GLY A 57 6.03 11.65 23.95
C GLY A 57 5.41 12.08 25.29
N THR A 58 6.24 12.45 26.27
CA THR A 58 5.78 12.94 27.60
C THR A 58 4.72 14.04 27.49
N SER A 59 4.93 15.00 26.58
CA SER A 59 4.01 16.14 26.39
C SER A 59 2.62 15.80 25.84
N ILE A 60 2.42 14.59 25.29
CA ILE A 60 1.14 14.18 24.67
C ILE A 60 0.57 12.89 25.26
N SER A 61 1.13 12.42 26.38
CA SER A 61 0.76 11.14 27.00
C SER A 61 -0.74 11.04 27.31
N GLY A 62 -1.34 12.05 27.94
CA GLY A 62 -2.77 12.04 28.25
C GLY A 62 -3.68 12.02 27.01
N LEU A 63 -3.27 12.67 25.91
CA LEU A 63 -4.01 12.61 24.64
C LEU A 63 -3.89 11.23 24.00
N ALA A 64 -2.70 10.62 24.07
CA ALA A 64 -2.46 9.28 23.56
C ALA A 64 -3.30 8.23 24.31
N GLU A 65 -3.35 8.31 25.64
CA GLU A 65 -4.20 7.44 26.47
C GLU A 65 -5.68 7.60 26.14
N LYS A 66 -6.16 8.84 26.02
CA LYS A 66 -7.54 9.11 25.61
C LYS A 66 -7.85 8.48 24.25
N PHE A 67 -6.93 8.56 23.30
CA PHE A 67 -7.10 7.90 22.00
C PHE A 67 -7.11 6.37 22.12
N MET A 68 -6.27 5.77 22.97
CA MET A 68 -6.31 4.33 23.25
C MET A 68 -7.65 3.89 23.83
N GLN A 69 -8.23 4.68 24.74
CA GLN A 69 -9.57 4.42 25.29
C GLN A 69 -10.65 4.46 24.19
N HIS A 70 -10.61 5.44 23.29
CA HIS A 70 -11.52 5.50 22.15
C HIS A 70 -11.32 4.34 21.16
N LEU A 71 -10.07 3.89 20.98
CA LEU A 71 -9.75 2.73 20.14
C LEU A 71 -10.33 1.43 20.71
N LYS A 72 -10.25 1.25 22.04
CA LYS A 72 -10.83 0.11 22.76
C LYS A 72 -12.36 0.17 22.79
N ASN A 73 -12.91 1.23 23.37
CA ASN A 73 -14.32 1.32 23.76
C ASN A 73 -15.23 1.86 22.64
N GLY A 74 -14.65 2.55 21.66
CA GLY A 74 -15.40 3.20 20.60
C GLY A 74 -15.61 4.70 20.83
N HIS A 75 -16.03 5.35 19.75
CA HIS A 75 -16.49 6.73 19.70
C HIS A 75 -17.37 6.91 18.46
N GLY A 76 -18.48 7.67 18.58
CA GLY A 76 -19.34 7.99 17.44
C GLY A 76 -19.78 6.77 16.63
N TYR A 77 -19.39 6.73 15.36
CA TYR A 77 -19.66 5.63 14.44
C TYR A 77 -18.78 4.40 14.67
N TYR A 78 -17.56 4.58 15.19
CA TYR A 78 -16.65 3.48 15.51
C TYR A 78 -17.04 2.82 16.85
N LYS A 79 -17.52 1.57 16.83
CA LYS A 79 -18.10 0.90 18.01
C LYS A 79 -17.12 0.18 18.92
N GLY A 80 -15.83 0.51 18.83
CA GLY A 80 -14.77 -0.14 19.60
C GLY A 80 -14.16 -1.35 18.88
N PHE A 81 -12.93 -1.69 19.22
CA PHE A 81 -12.13 -2.66 18.46
C PHE A 81 -12.78 -4.05 18.39
N CYS A 82 -13.18 -4.61 19.54
CA CYS A 82 -13.77 -5.94 19.61
C CYS A 82 -15.08 -6.04 18.81
N ASN A 83 -15.93 -5.01 18.92
CA ASN A 83 -17.21 -4.98 18.21
C ASN A 83 -17.04 -4.88 16.69
N VAL A 84 -16.09 -4.08 16.22
CA VAL A 84 -15.84 -3.86 14.79
C VAL A 84 -15.11 -5.06 14.18
N PHE A 85 -14.07 -5.58 14.84
CA PHE A 85 -13.20 -6.63 14.30
C PHE A 85 -13.56 -8.05 14.74
N LYS A 86 -14.56 -8.20 15.62
CA LYS A 86 -15.08 -9.50 16.09
C LYS A 86 -13.99 -10.37 16.72
N VAL A 87 -13.08 -9.75 17.46
CA VAL A 87 -12.05 -10.41 18.28
C VAL A 87 -12.55 -10.59 19.72
N ASN A 88 -11.86 -11.40 20.52
CA ASN A 88 -12.28 -11.69 21.90
C ASN A 88 -12.11 -10.46 22.79
N ASP A 89 -10.90 -9.91 22.86
CA ASP A 89 -10.60 -8.72 23.67
C ASP A 89 -9.58 -7.80 23.00
N PHE A 90 -9.57 -6.53 23.44
CA PHE A 90 -8.57 -5.53 23.14
C PHE A 90 -7.95 -5.04 24.46
N ILE A 91 -6.72 -5.48 24.69
CA ILE A 91 -6.03 -5.34 25.97
C ILE A 91 -4.95 -4.26 25.84
N PHE A 92 -5.11 -3.22 26.65
CA PHE A 92 -4.15 -2.14 26.84
C PHE A 92 -4.12 -1.82 28.33
N ASP A 93 -3.01 -2.19 28.97
CA ASP A 93 -2.77 -1.94 30.40
C ASP A 93 -1.81 -0.75 30.54
N ASN A 94 -1.98 0.05 31.60
CA ASN A 94 -1.13 1.23 31.83
C ASN A 94 0.36 0.87 31.99
N GLU A 95 0.67 -0.35 32.42
CA GLU A 95 2.04 -0.88 32.50
C GLU A 95 2.68 -1.11 31.12
N MET A 96 1.85 -1.23 30.07
CA MET A 96 2.27 -1.37 28.67
C MET A 96 2.43 -0.01 27.99
N LYS A 97 2.66 1.06 28.77
CA LYS A 97 2.97 2.40 28.32
C LYS A 97 4.43 2.77 28.61
N LYS A 98 5.08 3.42 27.65
CA LYS A 98 6.39 4.05 27.80
C LYS A 98 6.36 5.49 27.32
N GLU A 99 6.78 6.39 28.20
CA GLU A 99 6.94 7.80 27.87
C GLU A 99 8.40 8.08 27.55
N ILE A 100 8.64 8.81 26.45
CA ILE A 100 9.98 9.20 26.03
C ILE A 100 10.06 10.72 25.83
N ASN A 101 11.26 11.27 26.00
CA ASN A 101 11.55 12.63 25.55
C ASN A 101 11.83 12.59 24.04
N ASP A 102 10.84 13.04 23.26
CA ASP A 102 10.88 12.94 21.79
C ASP A 102 11.56 14.12 21.09
N LYS A 103 12.13 15.04 21.87
CA LYS A 103 12.95 16.18 21.42
C LYS A 103 14.45 16.00 21.67
N ASP A 104 14.84 14.88 22.25
CA ASP A 104 16.23 14.56 22.56
C ASP A 104 17.05 14.29 21.28
N ASN A 105 18.36 14.54 21.32
CA ASN A 105 19.28 14.21 20.22
C ASN A 105 19.33 12.70 19.99
N ASP A 106 19.20 11.90 21.05
CA ASP A 106 19.22 10.43 21.02
C ASP A 106 17.82 9.78 20.90
N VAL A 107 16.84 10.53 20.38
CA VAL A 107 15.45 10.09 20.29
C VAL A 107 15.25 8.73 19.62
N LEU A 108 16.07 8.38 18.62
CA LEU A 108 15.98 7.07 17.96
C LEU A 108 16.33 5.91 18.90
N SER A 109 17.40 6.05 19.68
CA SER A 109 17.82 5.07 20.67
C SER A 109 16.77 4.94 21.76
N ASN A 110 16.18 6.06 22.20
CA ASN A 110 15.09 6.06 23.17
C ASN A 110 13.85 5.32 22.66
N ILE A 111 13.47 5.52 21.39
CA ILE A 111 12.35 4.80 20.76
C ILE A 111 12.66 3.29 20.67
N GLU A 112 13.88 2.93 20.27
CA GLU A 112 14.31 1.53 20.15
C GLU A 112 14.30 0.80 21.49
N ASN A 113 14.86 1.43 22.53
CA ASN A 113 14.85 0.89 23.89
C ASN A 113 13.43 0.72 24.42
N ALA A 114 12.57 1.74 24.27
CA ALA A 114 11.18 1.67 24.69
C ALA A 114 10.40 0.57 23.94
N TYR A 115 10.65 0.42 22.64
CA TYR A 115 10.04 -0.63 21.83
C TYR A 115 10.50 -2.02 22.29
N PHE A 116 11.80 -2.25 22.52
CA PHE A 116 12.30 -3.54 22.98
C PHE A 116 11.80 -3.89 24.38
N GLU A 117 11.74 -2.94 25.31
CA GLU A 117 11.22 -3.20 26.65
C GLU A 117 9.75 -3.66 26.62
N LEU A 118 8.91 -2.98 25.83
CA LEU A 118 7.52 -3.39 25.65
C LEU A 118 7.40 -4.72 24.90
N ALA A 119 8.24 -4.96 23.89
CA ALA A 119 8.25 -6.20 23.12
C ALA A 119 8.63 -7.43 23.98
N GLU A 120 9.51 -7.28 24.98
CA GLU A 120 9.82 -8.34 25.94
C GLU A 120 8.59 -8.70 26.80
N LYS A 121 7.82 -7.70 27.24
CA LYS A 121 6.63 -7.89 28.09
C LYS A 121 5.41 -8.40 27.34
N LEU A 122 5.21 -7.93 26.10
CA LEU A 122 4.08 -8.33 25.27
C LEU A 122 4.24 -9.78 24.77
N PRO A 123 3.14 -10.56 24.66
CA PRO A 123 3.20 -11.87 24.02
C PRO A 123 3.41 -11.75 22.51
N ASP A 124 3.71 -12.87 21.88
CA ASP A 124 3.81 -12.94 20.42
C ASP A 124 2.50 -12.50 19.75
N LYS A 125 2.60 -11.96 18.53
CA LYS A 125 1.49 -11.36 17.77
C LYS A 125 0.80 -10.20 18.52
N SER A 126 1.60 -9.29 19.07
CA SER A 126 1.12 -8.02 19.65
C SER A 126 1.48 -6.82 18.77
N SER A 127 0.94 -5.64 19.06
CA SER A 127 1.28 -4.40 18.35
C SER A 127 1.72 -3.31 19.32
N ILE A 128 2.70 -2.50 18.94
CA ILE A 128 3.08 -1.27 19.65
C ILE A 128 2.66 -0.08 18.80
N ILE A 129 1.88 0.83 19.38
CA ILE A 129 1.53 2.11 18.80
C ILE A 129 2.52 3.14 19.31
N ILE A 130 3.16 3.86 18.39
CA ILE A 130 4.12 4.91 18.70
C ILE A 130 3.53 6.25 18.27
N ILE A 131 3.33 7.15 19.23
CA ILE A 131 2.76 8.48 19.02
C ILE A 131 3.77 9.55 19.41
N LEU A 132 4.28 10.31 18.45
CA LEU A 132 5.34 11.29 18.67
C LEU A 132 5.13 12.55 17.84
N ASN A 133 5.94 13.58 18.12
CA ASN A 133 5.97 14.81 17.33
C ASN A 133 6.21 14.53 15.83
N ASP A 134 5.56 15.33 14.99
CA ASP A 134 5.62 15.21 13.54
C ASP A 134 7.04 15.25 12.98
N GLU A 135 7.88 16.16 13.49
CA GLU A 135 9.28 16.31 13.07
C GLU A 135 10.09 15.04 13.33
N THR A 136 9.99 14.50 14.54
CA THR A 136 10.66 13.26 14.97
C THR A 136 10.26 12.10 14.06
N ILE A 137 8.96 11.92 13.82
CA ILE A 137 8.46 10.87 12.92
C ILE A 137 8.90 11.12 11.48
N ASN A 138 8.78 12.32 10.95
CA ASN A 138 9.11 12.62 9.55
C ASN A 138 10.60 12.38 9.26
N ARG A 139 11.48 12.83 10.17
CA ARG A 139 12.93 12.66 10.05
C ARG A 139 13.36 11.20 10.14
N ASN A 140 12.66 10.41 10.95
CA ASN A 140 13.08 9.07 11.33
C ASN A 140 12.13 7.94 10.89
N TYR A 141 11.10 8.21 10.09
CA TYR A 141 9.99 7.30 9.79
C TYR A 141 10.48 5.89 9.40
N VAL A 142 11.41 5.84 8.45
CA VAL A 142 11.98 4.61 7.91
C VAL A 142 12.79 3.88 8.97
N LYS A 143 13.61 4.61 9.74
CA LYS A 143 14.43 4.03 10.82
C LYS A 143 13.56 3.46 11.94
N ILE A 144 12.51 4.17 12.34
CA ILE A 144 11.57 3.71 13.37
C ILE A 144 10.84 2.44 12.89
N LYS A 145 10.36 2.44 11.64
CA LYS A 145 9.74 1.25 11.02
C LYS A 145 10.70 0.06 10.95
N ALA A 146 12.00 0.32 10.80
CA ALA A 146 13.02 -0.73 10.77
C ALA A 146 13.25 -1.40 12.13
N ILE A 147 12.92 -0.74 13.26
CA ILE A 147 13.15 -1.27 14.63
C ILE A 147 12.49 -2.63 14.82
N ARG A 148 11.27 -2.81 14.29
CA ARG A 148 10.55 -4.10 14.35
C ARG A 148 11.43 -5.26 13.84
N PHE A 149 12.19 -5.05 12.78
CA PHE A 149 13.00 -6.09 12.16
C PHE A 149 14.29 -6.40 12.92
N LYS A 150 14.69 -5.53 13.86
CA LYS A 150 15.78 -5.79 14.79
C LYS A 150 15.37 -6.74 15.92
N TYR A 151 14.06 -6.81 16.23
CA TYR A 151 13.52 -7.69 17.26
C TYR A 151 13.00 -8.99 16.63
N SER A 152 13.79 -10.06 16.68
CA SER A 152 13.47 -11.35 16.05
C SER A 152 12.79 -12.37 16.97
N LYS A 153 12.80 -12.15 18.30
CA LYS A 153 12.29 -13.13 19.28
C LYS A 153 10.78 -13.37 19.17
N LYS A 154 10.01 -12.31 18.90
CA LYS A 154 8.54 -12.35 18.74
C LYS A 154 8.11 -11.44 17.60
N THR A 155 6.95 -11.73 17.03
CA THR A 155 6.28 -10.89 16.04
C THR A 155 5.53 -9.76 16.74
N ILE A 156 6.27 -8.70 17.08
CA ILE A 156 5.69 -7.45 17.60
C ILE A 156 5.59 -6.45 16.45
N ARG A 157 4.39 -5.94 16.22
CA ARG A 157 4.07 -5.02 15.11
C ARG A 157 4.17 -3.58 15.54
N LEU A 158 4.30 -2.67 14.58
CA LEU A 158 4.51 -1.25 14.84
C LEU A 158 3.56 -0.37 14.01
N GLN A 159 2.83 0.49 14.71
CA GLN A 159 1.96 1.52 14.14
C GLN A 159 2.42 2.91 14.57
N LEU A 160 2.56 3.84 13.61
CA LEU A 160 2.99 5.21 13.88
C LEU A 160 1.81 6.17 13.77
N ILE A 161 1.71 7.11 14.70
CA ILE A 161 0.74 8.20 14.69
C ILE A 161 1.47 9.51 14.97
N LYS A 162 1.23 10.54 14.16
CA LYS A 162 1.79 11.86 14.39
C LYS A 162 0.97 12.62 15.42
N ARG A 163 1.63 13.45 16.23
CA ARG A 163 0.98 14.38 17.16
C ARG A 163 -0.12 15.20 16.47
N SER A 164 0.17 15.81 15.32
CA SER A 164 -0.81 16.63 14.62
C SER A 164 -2.06 15.84 14.18
N THR A 165 -1.89 14.56 13.81
CA THR A 165 -3.01 13.66 13.49
C THR A 165 -3.85 13.38 14.74
N LEU A 166 -3.19 13.07 15.86
CA LEU A 166 -3.86 12.80 17.13
C LEU A 166 -4.65 14.03 17.62
N GLU A 167 -4.04 15.20 17.63
CA GLU A 167 -4.67 16.45 18.10
C GLU A 167 -5.86 16.84 17.21
N LYS A 168 -5.75 16.69 15.89
CA LYS A 168 -6.88 16.94 14.97
C LYS A 168 -8.00 15.95 15.18
N ALA A 169 -7.67 14.66 15.34
CA ALA A 169 -8.65 13.61 15.60
C ALA A 169 -9.44 13.92 16.88
N LEU A 170 -8.78 14.24 18.00
CA LEU A 170 -9.45 14.47 19.27
C LEU A 170 -10.25 15.79 19.34
N LYS A 171 -10.07 16.71 18.38
CA LYS A 171 -10.83 17.98 18.28
C LYS A 171 -12.08 17.86 17.41
N ASP A 172 -12.14 16.88 16.52
CA ASP A 172 -13.24 16.73 15.54
C ASP A 172 -13.74 15.29 15.53
N SER A 173 -15.01 15.09 15.87
CA SER A 173 -15.62 13.76 15.98
C SER A 173 -15.54 12.94 14.68
N MET A 174 -15.68 13.58 13.51
CA MET A 174 -15.64 12.89 12.22
C MET A 174 -14.21 12.43 11.90
N MET A 175 -13.22 13.27 12.20
CA MET A 175 -11.81 12.96 12.07
C MET A 175 -11.37 11.89 13.07
N LEU A 176 -11.93 11.89 14.28
CA LEU A 176 -11.70 10.84 15.27
C LEU A 176 -12.17 9.49 14.73
N ASP A 177 -13.42 9.40 14.28
CA ASP A 177 -13.98 8.17 13.72
C ASP A 177 -13.12 7.64 12.56
N PHE A 178 -12.75 8.52 11.62
CA PHE A 178 -11.87 8.15 10.51
C PHE A 178 -10.50 7.63 10.97
N THR A 179 -9.89 8.30 11.94
CA THR A 179 -8.57 7.93 12.46
C THR A 179 -8.63 6.61 13.23
N LEU A 180 -9.67 6.38 14.04
CA LEU A 180 -9.89 5.12 14.76
C LEU A 180 -10.05 3.95 13.79
N PHE A 181 -10.89 4.08 12.76
CA PHE A 181 -11.04 3.04 11.74
C PHE A 181 -9.72 2.72 11.04
N ASN A 182 -8.94 3.74 10.66
CA ASN A 182 -7.67 3.52 9.94
C ASN A 182 -6.63 2.83 10.82
N VAL A 183 -6.46 3.29 12.07
CA VAL A 183 -5.52 2.69 13.02
C VAL A 183 -5.94 1.27 13.38
N ALA A 184 -7.22 1.05 13.69
CA ALA A 184 -7.73 -0.27 14.05
C ALA A 184 -7.60 -1.28 12.90
N THR A 185 -7.94 -0.87 11.68
CA THR A 185 -7.81 -1.71 10.47
C THR A 185 -6.35 -2.09 10.23
N ALA A 186 -5.42 -1.13 10.36
CA ALA A 186 -4.00 -1.40 10.19
C ALA A 186 -3.46 -2.38 11.24
N ILE A 187 -3.88 -2.25 12.51
CA ILE A 187 -3.52 -3.17 13.58
C ILE A 187 -4.05 -4.58 13.27
N TYR A 188 -5.34 -4.71 12.96
CA TYR A 188 -5.94 -6.01 12.62
C TYR A 188 -5.20 -6.69 11.46
N ALA A 189 -4.88 -5.95 10.39
CA ALA A 189 -4.14 -6.48 9.24
C ALA A 189 -2.71 -6.92 9.59
N LYS A 190 -2.01 -6.16 10.43
CA LYS A 190 -0.64 -6.48 10.88
C LYS A 190 -0.58 -7.72 11.75
N LEU A 191 -1.63 -7.97 12.53
CA LEU A 191 -1.72 -9.13 13.42
C LEU A 191 -2.10 -10.43 12.71
N GLY A 192 -2.45 -10.40 11.42
CA GLY A 192 -2.83 -11.62 10.71
C GLY A 192 -4.07 -11.49 9.85
N GLY A 193 -4.95 -10.57 10.24
CA GLY A 193 -6.31 -10.50 9.74
C GLY A 193 -6.42 -9.92 8.34
N THR A 194 -7.57 -10.18 7.72
CA THR A 194 -7.97 -9.74 6.40
C THR A 194 -9.24 -8.90 6.56
N PRO A 195 -9.14 -7.57 6.70
CA PRO A 195 -10.29 -6.70 6.92
C PRO A 195 -11.38 -6.88 5.85
N TRP A 196 -10.98 -6.90 4.58
CA TRP A 196 -11.86 -7.09 3.44
C TRP A 196 -11.09 -7.54 2.22
N ILE A 197 -11.81 -8.07 1.24
CA ILE A 197 -11.29 -8.43 -0.09
C ILE A 197 -12.18 -7.80 -1.17
N LEU A 198 -11.73 -7.82 -2.43
CA LEU A 198 -12.62 -7.51 -3.56
C LEU A 198 -13.72 -8.58 -3.70
N ASP A 199 -14.94 -8.14 -4.00
CA ASP A 199 -16.06 -9.07 -4.22
C ASP A 199 -15.88 -9.87 -5.52
N GLN A 200 -15.43 -9.21 -6.58
CA GLN A 200 -15.17 -9.85 -7.87
C GLN A 200 -13.67 -9.90 -8.14
N GLN A 201 -13.19 -11.09 -8.51
CA GLN A 201 -11.86 -11.27 -9.06
C GLN A 201 -11.93 -10.97 -10.56
N LEU A 202 -11.51 -9.77 -10.96
CA LEU A 202 -11.62 -9.29 -12.35
C LEU A 202 -10.78 -10.12 -13.32
N ILE A 203 -9.60 -10.54 -12.89
CA ILE A 203 -8.68 -11.40 -13.63
C ILE A 203 -8.28 -12.51 -12.67
N PRO A 204 -8.29 -13.80 -13.08
CA PRO A 204 -7.83 -14.94 -12.30
C PRO A 204 -6.29 -14.93 -12.12
N ALA A 205 -5.68 -13.75 -12.02
CA ALA A 205 -4.30 -13.55 -11.65
C ALA A 205 -4.06 -14.32 -10.36
N GLY A 206 -3.16 -15.31 -10.42
CA GLY A 206 -2.74 -16.04 -9.23
C GLY A 206 -1.93 -15.12 -8.32
N VAL A 207 -1.12 -14.24 -8.93
CA VAL A 207 -0.31 -13.24 -8.23
C VAL A 207 -0.20 -11.92 -8.98
N PHE A 208 -0.01 -10.86 -8.23
CA PHE A 208 0.40 -9.54 -8.68
C PHE A 208 1.84 -9.27 -8.26
N ILE A 209 2.67 -8.72 -9.15
CA ILE A 209 4.04 -8.34 -8.84
C ILE A 209 4.18 -6.82 -8.99
N GLY A 210 4.61 -6.13 -7.94
CA GLY A 210 5.01 -4.72 -8.00
C GLY A 210 6.52 -4.58 -8.07
N ILE A 211 7.04 -3.84 -9.06
CA ILE A 211 8.46 -3.52 -9.20
C ILE A 211 8.75 -2.13 -8.60
N ALA A 212 9.79 -2.04 -7.76
CA ALA A 212 10.31 -0.78 -7.26
C ALA A 212 11.82 -0.79 -7.12
N PHE A 213 12.38 0.41 -6.97
CA PHE A 213 13.82 0.61 -6.83
C PHE A 213 14.10 1.53 -5.65
N THR A 214 15.25 1.33 -5.00
CA THR A 214 15.77 2.32 -4.05
C THR A 214 16.32 3.52 -4.81
N ARG A 215 16.50 4.65 -4.10
CA ARG A 215 17.29 5.73 -4.65
C ARG A 215 18.71 5.23 -4.91
N PRO A 216 19.28 5.49 -6.10
CA PRO A 216 20.61 5.03 -6.43
C PRO A 216 21.65 5.87 -5.68
N LYS A 217 22.73 5.20 -5.25
CA LYS A 217 23.92 5.83 -4.67
C LYS A 217 25.06 5.73 -5.68
N ILE A 218 25.81 6.82 -5.86
CA ILE A 218 27.05 6.76 -6.62
C ILE A 218 28.08 6.07 -5.72
N VAL A 219 28.68 4.98 -6.21
CA VAL A 219 29.65 4.17 -5.45
C VAL A 219 31.07 4.33 -5.98
N ALA A 220 31.21 4.63 -7.27
CA ALA A 220 32.49 4.98 -7.89
C ALA A 220 32.27 5.98 -9.02
N PHE A 221 33.30 6.73 -9.38
CA PHE A 221 33.28 7.60 -10.56
C PHE A 221 34.68 7.71 -11.16
N ASN A 222 34.74 7.87 -12.47
CA ASN A 222 35.95 8.22 -13.21
C ASN A 222 35.67 9.43 -14.12
N ASN A 223 36.60 9.77 -15.01
CA ASN A 223 36.46 10.94 -15.87
C ASN A 223 35.27 10.85 -16.85
N LYS A 224 34.84 9.64 -17.25
CA LYS A 224 33.81 9.42 -18.28
C LYS A 224 32.49 8.85 -17.73
N ALA A 225 32.54 8.13 -16.61
CA ALA A 225 31.42 7.36 -16.10
C ALA A 225 31.29 7.46 -14.57
N LYS A 226 30.08 7.12 -14.10
CA LYS A 226 29.79 6.90 -12.69
C LYS A 226 29.15 5.54 -12.53
N GLU A 227 29.59 4.80 -11.53
CA GLU A 227 28.95 3.56 -11.10
C GLU A 227 27.91 3.89 -10.05
N ILE A 228 26.69 3.40 -10.25
CA ILE A 228 25.62 3.53 -9.28
C ILE A 228 25.24 2.16 -8.71
N PHE A 229 24.82 2.18 -7.45
CA PHE A 229 24.26 1.05 -6.74
C PHE A 229 22.83 1.35 -6.29
N TYR A 230 21.92 0.41 -6.52
CA TYR A 230 20.54 0.45 -6.03
C TYR A 230 20.02 -0.97 -5.85
N TYR A 231 18.93 -1.12 -5.09
CA TYR A 231 18.22 -2.38 -5.01
C TYR A 231 17.04 -2.40 -5.99
N GLY A 232 16.93 -3.47 -6.78
CA GLY A 232 15.73 -3.87 -7.50
C GLY A 232 14.88 -4.78 -6.63
N ILE A 233 13.57 -4.53 -6.60
CA ILE A 233 12.65 -5.17 -5.66
C ILE A 233 11.40 -5.63 -6.40
N LEU A 234 11.08 -6.91 -6.24
CA LEU A 234 9.78 -7.48 -6.58
C LEU A 234 8.98 -7.68 -5.29
N THR A 235 7.74 -7.19 -5.27
CA THR A 235 6.78 -7.47 -4.19
C THR A 235 5.61 -8.25 -4.75
N VAL A 236 5.22 -9.32 -4.06
CA VAL A 236 4.25 -10.30 -4.55
C VAL A 236 3.00 -10.24 -3.68
N TYR A 237 1.85 -10.13 -4.33
CA TYR A 237 0.54 -10.13 -3.69
C TYR A 237 -0.29 -11.25 -4.30
N ASN A 238 -1.09 -11.91 -3.49
CA ASN A 238 -2.04 -12.89 -4.01
C ASN A 238 -3.28 -12.20 -4.61
N LYS A 239 -4.21 -13.00 -5.13
CA LYS A 239 -5.50 -12.55 -5.67
C LYS A 239 -6.38 -11.69 -4.75
N TYR A 240 -6.15 -11.74 -3.43
CA TYR A 240 -6.90 -10.94 -2.45
C TYR A 240 -6.20 -9.62 -2.09
N GLY A 241 -5.08 -9.30 -2.77
CA GLY A 241 -4.24 -8.16 -2.45
C GLY A 241 -3.41 -8.32 -1.17
N ARG A 242 -3.41 -9.52 -0.57
CA ARG A 242 -2.56 -9.82 0.57
C ARG A 242 -1.13 -9.96 0.09
N TYR A 243 -0.23 -9.22 0.74
CA TYR A 243 1.20 -9.40 0.58
C TYR A 243 1.61 -10.83 0.99
N ILE A 244 2.35 -11.52 0.13
CA ILE A 244 2.78 -12.91 0.34
C ILE A 244 4.30 -13.09 0.27
N ASP A 245 5.02 -12.31 -0.53
CA ASP A 245 6.48 -12.47 -0.67
C ASP A 245 7.17 -11.24 -1.24
N MET A 246 8.50 -11.19 -1.15
CA MET A 246 9.35 -10.26 -1.87
C MET A 246 10.68 -10.89 -2.30
N SER A 247 11.24 -10.37 -3.38
CA SER A 247 12.61 -10.65 -3.79
C SER A 247 13.37 -9.34 -3.96
N VAL A 248 14.62 -9.31 -3.51
CA VAL A 248 15.48 -8.13 -3.54
C VAL A 248 16.85 -8.51 -4.10
N ARG A 249 17.38 -7.67 -4.99
CA ARG A 249 18.74 -7.79 -5.53
C ARG A 249 19.44 -6.43 -5.54
N GLY A 250 20.67 -6.42 -5.08
CA GLY A 250 21.56 -5.27 -5.24
C GLY A 250 22.11 -5.25 -6.67
N ILE A 251 22.02 -4.10 -7.32
CA ILE A 251 22.36 -3.91 -8.74
C ILE A 251 23.42 -2.82 -8.82
N LYS A 252 24.49 -3.11 -9.56
CA LYS A 252 25.52 -2.14 -9.94
C LYS A 252 25.47 -1.94 -11.45
N ILE A 253 25.38 -0.69 -11.88
CA ILE A 253 25.48 -0.34 -13.31
C ILE A 253 26.37 0.88 -13.49
N GLU A 254 27.11 0.88 -14.60
CA GLU A 254 27.87 2.03 -15.05
C GLU A 254 26.99 2.91 -15.94
N LEU A 255 27.01 4.22 -15.69
CA LEU A 255 26.28 5.22 -16.44
C LEU A 255 27.22 6.33 -16.89
N SER A 256 26.92 6.95 -18.03
CA SER A 256 27.61 8.17 -18.45
C SER A 256 27.54 9.23 -17.34
N LYS A 257 28.68 9.89 -17.09
CA LYS A 257 28.80 10.92 -16.06
C LYS A 257 27.74 12.03 -16.21
N ASN A 258 27.44 12.39 -17.45
CA ASN A 258 26.51 13.47 -17.82
C ASN A 258 25.03 13.09 -17.65
N LEU A 259 24.70 11.81 -17.51
CA LEU A 259 23.31 11.37 -17.36
C LEU A 259 22.77 11.78 -15.99
N LYS A 260 21.83 12.73 -15.94
CA LYS A 260 21.18 13.14 -14.69
C LYS A 260 20.12 12.12 -14.29
N ILE A 261 20.33 11.45 -13.16
CA ILE A 261 19.34 10.53 -12.59
C ILE A 261 18.40 11.33 -11.70
N ARG A 262 17.10 11.28 -12.00
CA ARG A 262 16.06 11.93 -11.19
C ARG A 262 15.25 10.87 -10.47
N GLY A 263 15.51 10.71 -9.17
CA GLY A 263 14.85 9.69 -8.35
C GLY A 263 15.20 8.29 -8.82
N THR A 264 14.19 7.51 -9.21
CA THR A 264 14.33 6.12 -9.69
C THR A 264 14.01 5.98 -11.18
N LYS A 265 13.82 7.09 -11.91
CA LYS A 265 13.47 7.07 -13.32
C LYS A 265 14.66 6.53 -14.14
N GLY A 266 14.39 5.55 -15.01
CA GLY A 266 15.40 4.91 -15.86
C GLY A 266 16.13 3.73 -15.21
N LEU A 267 15.85 3.42 -13.94
CA LEU A 267 16.37 2.21 -13.30
C LEU A 267 15.61 0.96 -13.79
N TYR A 268 16.31 -0.18 -13.82
CA TYR A 268 15.78 -1.45 -14.28
C TYR A 268 16.45 -2.62 -13.57
N ILE A 269 15.89 -3.82 -13.70
CA ILE A 269 16.54 -5.05 -13.20
C ILE A 269 17.22 -5.74 -14.38
N PRO A 270 18.57 -5.91 -14.38
CA PRO A 270 19.26 -6.66 -15.42
C PRO A 270 18.72 -8.07 -15.57
N LYS A 271 18.78 -8.61 -16.79
CA LYS A 271 18.11 -9.87 -17.15
C LYS A 271 18.43 -11.02 -16.20
N SER A 272 19.72 -11.24 -15.89
CA SER A 272 20.17 -12.32 -15.00
C SER A 272 19.53 -12.24 -13.60
N HIS A 273 19.54 -11.05 -12.99
CA HIS A 273 18.92 -10.82 -11.69
C HIS A 273 17.39 -10.98 -11.75
N MET A 274 16.75 -10.46 -12.80
CA MET A 274 15.30 -10.59 -12.95
C MET A 274 14.88 -12.07 -13.11
N VAL A 275 15.66 -12.87 -13.84
CA VAL A 275 15.43 -14.32 -13.98
C VAL A 275 15.51 -15.02 -12.61
N GLU A 276 16.52 -14.73 -11.80
CA GLU A 276 16.63 -15.29 -10.44
C GLU A 276 15.44 -14.91 -9.56
N MET A 277 15.10 -13.62 -9.53
CA MET A 277 14.02 -13.09 -8.70
C MET A 277 12.68 -13.69 -9.10
N LEU A 278 12.39 -13.79 -10.40
CA LEU A 278 11.17 -14.43 -10.89
C LEU A 278 11.15 -15.93 -10.61
N LYS A 279 12.26 -16.66 -10.80
CA LYS A 279 12.32 -18.10 -10.48
C LYS A 279 12.03 -18.37 -8.99
N GLN A 280 12.53 -17.52 -8.09
CA GLN A 280 12.22 -17.59 -6.66
C GLN A 280 10.71 -17.44 -6.41
N VAL A 281 10.08 -16.42 -6.99
CA VAL A 281 8.64 -16.15 -6.82
C VAL A 281 7.80 -17.27 -7.41
N ILE A 282 8.07 -17.65 -8.66
CA ILE A 282 7.25 -18.60 -9.42
C ILE A 282 7.45 -20.04 -8.93
N GLY A 283 8.65 -20.40 -8.46
CA GLY A 283 8.90 -21.69 -7.83
C GLY A 283 8.02 -21.94 -6.59
N THR A 284 7.65 -20.87 -5.88
CA THR A 284 6.82 -20.95 -4.67
C THR A 284 5.32 -21.00 -4.98
N TYR A 285 4.84 -20.25 -5.98
CA TYR A 285 3.40 -20.00 -6.15
C TYR A 285 2.75 -20.59 -7.41
N PHE A 286 3.53 -20.97 -8.43
CA PHE A 286 3.09 -21.49 -9.75
C PHE A 286 1.69 -20.98 -10.22
N PRO A 287 1.52 -19.66 -10.40
CA PRO A 287 0.23 -19.06 -10.74
C PRO A 287 -0.12 -19.26 -12.23
N PRO A 288 -1.42 -19.33 -12.60
CA PRO A 288 -1.83 -19.45 -14.00
C PRO A 288 -1.59 -18.15 -14.80
N VAL A 289 -1.78 -17.01 -14.14
CA VAL A 289 -1.58 -15.68 -14.72
C VAL A 289 -0.79 -14.80 -13.76
N VAL A 290 0.20 -14.07 -14.27
CA VAL A 290 1.03 -13.10 -13.54
C VAL A 290 0.85 -11.70 -14.10
N ILE A 291 0.40 -10.76 -13.28
CA ILE A 291 0.33 -9.35 -13.69
C ILE A 291 1.44 -8.57 -12.99
N ILE A 292 2.27 -7.88 -13.78
CA ILE A 292 3.41 -7.12 -13.26
C ILE A 292 3.15 -5.62 -13.44
N HIS A 293 3.21 -4.89 -12.34
CA HIS A 293 3.02 -3.43 -12.28
C HIS A 293 4.35 -2.74 -12.01
N LYS A 294 4.71 -1.78 -12.87
CA LYS A 294 5.90 -0.93 -12.71
C LYS A 294 5.51 0.54 -12.88
N SER A 295 6.08 1.43 -12.08
CA SER A 295 5.77 2.87 -12.18
C SER A 295 6.63 3.64 -13.20
N ALA A 296 7.31 2.91 -14.07
CA ALA A 296 8.10 3.39 -15.19
C ALA A 296 8.05 2.30 -16.27
N ARG A 297 8.42 2.65 -17.50
CA ARG A 297 8.45 1.66 -18.58
C ARG A 297 9.37 0.48 -18.28
N PHE A 298 9.01 -0.69 -18.80
CA PHE A 298 9.80 -1.90 -18.68
C PHE A 298 11.03 -1.82 -19.57
N HIS A 299 12.19 -2.18 -19.02
CA HIS A 299 13.42 -2.29 -19.79
C HIS A 299 13.42 -3.60 -20.59
N ILE A 300 14.16 -3.64 -21.71
CA ILE A 300 14.23 -4.83 -22.56
C ILE A 300 14.70 -6.06 -21.79
N ASP A 301 15.72 -5.94 -20.93
CA ASP A 301 16.17 -6.98 -20.00
C ASP A 301 15.05 -7.57 -19.14
N GLU A 302 14.16 -6.73 -18.62
CA GLU A 302 13.06 -7.16 -17.77
C GLU A 302 12.03 -7.93 -18.59
N LYS A 303 11.69 -7.43 -19.79
CA LYS A 303 10.78 -8.10 -20.74
C LYS A 303 11.32 -9.46 -21.15
N GLU A 304 12.58 -9.54 -21.55
CA GLU A 304 13.24 -10.79 -21.92
C GLU A 304 13.30 -11.79 -20.77
N ALA A 305 13.59 -11.32 -19.55
CA ALA A 305 13.59 -12.19 -18.37
C ALA A 305 12.20 -12.73 -18.04
N VAL A 306 11.16 -11.89 -18.13
CA VAL A 306 9.76 -12.30 -17.93
C VAL A 306 9.37 -13.35 -18.97
N LYS A 307 9.62 -13.07 -20.26
CA LYS A 307 9.36 -14.00 -21.36
C LYS A 307 10.09 -15.33 -21.15
N GLN A 308 11.36 -15.28 -20.73
CA GLN A 308 12.15 -16.48 -20.46
C GLN A 308 11.58 -17.31 -19.30
N VAL A 309 11.22 -16.70 -18.17
CA VAL A 309 10.79 -17.44 -16.97
C VAL A 309 9.34 -17.88 -17.04
N LEU A 310 8.42 -16.99 -17.46
CA LEU A 310 6.99 -17.28 -17.51
C LEU A 310 6.62 -18.03 -18.80
N GLY A 311 7.13 -17.59 -19.94
CA GLY A 311 6.87 -18.22 -21.23
C GLY A 311 7.35 -19.67 -21.30
N SER A 312 8.53 -19.98 -20.75
CA SER A 312 9.02 -21.37 -20.69
C SER A 312 8.19 -22.31 -19.81
N ARG A 313 7.32 -21.75 -18.95
CA ARG A 313 6.43 -22.50 -18.07
C ARG A 313 4.97 -22.47 -18.51
N GLY A 314 4.66 -21.86 -19.66
CA GLY A 314 3.28 -21.68 -20.13
C GLY A 314 2.43 -20.82 -19.20
N ILE A 315 3.04 -19.90 -18.46
CA ILE A 315 2.32 -18.98 -17.55
C ILE A 315 2.02 -17.70 -18.32
N ASP A 316 0.75 -17.35 -18.40
CA ASP A 316 0.33 -16.11 -19.05
C ASP A 316 0.68 -14.88 -18.23
N TYR A 317 0.99 -13.77 -18.89
CA TYR A 317 1.39 -12.56 -18.19
C TYR A 317 1.01 -11.27 -18.92
N ALA A 318 0.94 -10.20 -18.12
CA ALA A 318 0.86 -8.83 -18.65
C ALA A 318 1.81 -7.88 -17.90
N LEU A 319 2.44 -6.99 -18.66
CA LEU A 319 3.34 -5.95 -18.17
C LEU A 319 2.64 -4.60 -18.28
N ILE A 320 2.23 -4.05 -17.13
CA ILE A 320 1.47 -2.80 -17.08
C ILE A 320 2.33 -1.69 -16.47
N HIS A 321 2.65 -0.70 -17.30
CA HIS A 321 3.28 0.54 -16.86
C HIS A 321 2.19 1.46 -16.28
N ILE A 322 2.38 1.90 -15.04
CA ILE A 322 1.46 2.79 -14.31
C ILE A 322 2.14 4.14 -14.04
N GLU A 323 1.88 5.12 -14.91
CA GLU A 323 2.39 6.49 -14.75
C GLU A 323 1.45 7.32 -13.87
N SER A 324 2.04 7.96 -12.87
CA SER A 324 1.34 8.77 -11.85
C SER A 324 1.76 10.24 -11.86
N SER A 325 2.65 10.64 -12.75
CA SER A 325 3.29 11.95 -12.88
C SER A 325 3.00 12.58 -14.24
N ASN A 326 1.87 12.23 -14.85
CA ASN A 326 1.41 12.80 -16.12
C ASN A 326 0.88 14.25 -15.95
N PRO A 327 0.88 15.06 -17.02
CA PRO A 327 0.38 16.43 -16.98
C PRO A 327 -1.16 16.51 -16.93
N TYR A 328 -1.89 15.41 -17.15
CA TYR A 328 -3.34 15.40 -17.31
C TYR A 328 -4.09 15.83 -16.05
N ARG A 329 -5.22 16.51 -16.27
CA ARG A 329 -6.20 16.92 -15.26
C ARG A 329 -7.58 16.62 -15.81
N GLY A 330 -8.46 16.14 -14.95
CA GLY A 330 -9.83 15.83 -15.31
C GLY A 330 -10.80 16.86 -14.76
N TYR A 331 -11.75 17.27 -15.58
CA TYR A 331 -12.90 18.09 -15.20
C TYR A 331 -14.17 17.33 -15.57
N GLY A 332 -15.12 17.28 -14.63
CA GLY A 332 -16.39 16.59 -14.79
C GLY A 332 -17.55 17.55 -15.04
N GLU A 333 -18.76 17.02 -14.97
CA GLU A 333 -20.00 17.77 -15.11
C GLU A 333 -20.25 18.76 -13.95
N ASP A 334 -21.09 19.78 -14.18
CA ASP A 334 -21.44 20.80 -13.19
C ASP A 334 -22.10 20.23 -11.94
N ILE A 335 -22.94 19.19 -12.11
CA ILE A 335 -23.59 18.49 -10.99
C ILE A 335 -22.60 17.89 -10.00
N TYR A 336 -21.37 17.60 -10.45
CA TYR A 336 -20.26 17.08 -9.64
C TYR A 336 -19.26 18.17 -9.23
N GLY A 337 -19.64 19.45 -9.32
CA GLY A 337 -18.77 20.57 -8.99
C GLY A 337 -17.56 20.67 -9.92
N LYS A 338 -17.76 20.37 -11.22
CA LYS A 338 -16.72 20.40 -12.27
C LYS A 338 -15.53 19.48 -11.97
N THR A 339 -15.74 18.46 -11.15
CA THR A 339 -14.73 17.49 -10.75
C THR A 339 -15.10 16.12 -11.30
N VAL A 340 -14.12 15.39 -11.81
CA VAL A 340 -14.31 14.00 -12.27
C VAL A 340 -14.79 13.09 -11.15
N VAL A 341 -15.47 12.01 -11.54
CA VAL A 341 -15.87 10.95 -10.64
C VAL A 341 -14.76 9.91 -10.59
N ARG A 342 -14.44 9.45 -9.39
CA ARG A 342 -13.55 8.30 -9.20
C ARG A 342 -14.16 7.09 -9.91
N GLY A 343 -13.42 6.52 -10.87
CA GLY A 343 -13.91 5.49 -11.80
C GLY A 343 -14.08 6.00 -13.23
N ASP A 344 -14.01 7.32 -13.48
CA ASP A 344 -13.94 7.85 -14.85
C ASP A 344 -12.70 7.30 -15.56
N LEU A 345 -12.92 6.73 -16.74
CA LEU A 345 -11.95 6.00 -17.55
C LEU A 345 -12.01 6.53 -18.97
N ILE A 346 -10.84 6.78 -19.56
CA ILE A 346 -10.68 7.12 -20.97
C ILE A 346 -9.79 6.04 -21.59
N LEU A 347 -10.30 5.34 -22.58
CA LEU A 347 -9.59 4.31 -23.34
C LEU A 347 -9.11 4.90 -24.66
N ASP A 348 -7.86 4.63 -25.00
CA ASP A 348 -7.28 4.93 -26.31
C ASP A 348 -7.68 3.81 -27.28
N THR A 349 -8.65 4.09 -28.16
CA THR A 349 -9.20 3.09 -29.10
C THR A 349 -8.38 2.99 -30.38
N GLU A 350 -7.41 3.89 -30.59
CA GLU A 350 -6.47 3.83 -31.69
C GLU A 350 -5.39 2.78 -31.41
N LEU A 351 -4.71 2.91 -30.26
CA LEU A 351 -3.62 2.01 -29.88
C LEU A 351 -4.10 0.77 -29.12
N ASN A 352 -5.28 0.82 -28.50
CA ASN A 352 -5.89 -0.26 -27.71
C ASN A 352 -5.01 -0.84 -26.58
N ASN A 353 -3.94 -0.15 -26.21
CA ASN A 353 -3.01 -0.54 -25.14
C ASN A 353 -2.90 0.49 -24.02
N ARG A 354 -3.67 1.59 -24.09
CA ARG A 354 -3.53 2.74 -23.20
C ARG A 354 -4.86 3.16 -22.58
N ALA A 355 -4.81 3.51 -21.29
CA ALA A 355 -5.96 4.01 -20.54
C ALA A 355 -5.58 5.13 -19.58
N ILE A 356 -6.48 6.11 -19.39
CA ILE A 356 -6.39 7.16 -18.38
C ILE A 356 -7.50 6.92 -17.36
N LEU A 357 -7.12 6.55 -16.13
CA LEU A 357 -8.03 6.16 -15.06
C LEU A 357 -8.00 7.19 -13.92
N PHE A 358 -9.15 7.76 -13.59
CA PHE A 358 -9.31 8.63 -12.43
C PHE A 358 -9.63 7.83 -11.17
N THR A 359 -8.63 7.61 -10.33
CA THR A 359 -8.75 6.94 -9.03
C THR A 359 -9.05 7.91 -7.88
N THR A 360 -9.23 9.19 -8.17
CA THR A 360 -9.49 10.27 -7.20
C THR A 360 -10.51 11.22 -7.82
N GLY A 361 -11.35 11.87 -7.02
CA GLY A 361 -12.49 12.63 -7.53
C GLY A 361 -13.70 12.57 -6.60
N CYS A 362 -14.88 12.86 -7.15
CA CYS A 362 -16.14 12.57 -6.50
C CYS A 362 -16.25 11.06 -6.27
N THR A 363 -16.63 10.65 -5.07
CA THR A 363 -16.58 9.23 -4.68
C THR A 363 -17.93 8.57 -4.85
N GLN A 364 -17.97 7.41 -5.47
CA GLN A 364 -19.16 6.56 -5.53
C GLN A 364 -19.27 5.81 -4.19
N SER A 365 -20.29 6.13 -3.40
CA SER A 365 -20.52 5.54 -2.07
C SER A 365 -21.70 4.56 -2.08
N ASP A 366 -21.97 3.92 -0.94
CA ASP A 366 -23.17 3.08 -0.74
C ASP A 366 -24.49 3.87 -0.93
N TYR A 367 -24.44 5.21 -0.96
CA TYR A 367 -25.58 6.12 -1.12
C TYR A 367 -25.52 6.95 -2.41
N GLY A 368 -24.72 6.53 -3.40
CA GLY A 368 -24.51 7.26 -4.65
C GLY A 368 -23.26 8.15 -4.66
N ILE A 369 -23.14 9.01 -5.68
CA ILE A 369 -21.95 9.85 -5.92
C ILE A 369 -21.93 11.02 -4.94
N GLN A 370 -20.84 11.12 -4.19
CA GLN A 370 -20.57 12.18 -3.22
C GLN A 370 -19.57 13.18 -3.78
N LYS A 371 -19.89 14.46 -3.66
CA LYS A 371 -19.02 15.57 -4.09
C LYS A 371 -17.68 15.53 -3.35
N ARG A 372 -16.62 15.90 -4.05
CA ARG A 372 -15.27 15.94 -3.50
C ARG A 372 -15.07 17.16 -2.61
N GLY A 373 -14.81 16.94 -1.32
CA GLY A 373 -14.54 18.02 -0.35
C GLY A 373 -13.06 18.39 -0.18
N ARG A 374 -12.17 17.92 -1.06
CA ARG A 374 -10.71 18.12 -0.95
C ARG A 374 -10.20 19.18 -1.94
N PRO A 375 -9.17 19.95 -1.57
CA PRO A 375 -8.55 20.90 -2.49
C PRO A 375 -7.82 20.20 -3.64
N GLY A 376 -7.64 20.93 -4.75
CA GLY A 376 -6.85 20.52 -5.92
C GLY A 376 -7.62 19.66 -6.95
N THR A 377 -7.16 19.70 -8.20
CA THR A 377 -7.76 18.94 -9.30
C THR A 377 -7.23 17.51 -9.34
N PRO A 378 -8.11 16.48 -9.45
CA PRO A 378 -7.70 15.08 -9.59
C PRO A 378 -6.68 14.86 -10.72
N ARG A 379 -5.68 14.02 -10.43
CA ARG A 379 -4.66 13.59 -11.40
C ARG A 379 -4.84 12.10 -11.69
N PRO A 380 -5.07 11.70 -12.95
CA PRO A 380 -5.31 10.31 -13.27
C PRO A 380 -4.05 9.47 -13.12
N LEU A 381 -4.24 8.16 -13.15
CA LEU A 381 -3.21 7.19 -13.51
C LEU A 381 -3.29 6.94 -15.01
N GLU A 382 -2.15 6.93 -15.66
CA GLU A 382 -2.04 6.49 -17.05
C GLU A 382 -1.49 5.06 -17.06
N LEU A 383 -2.19 4.17 -17.75
CA LEU A 383 -1.87 2.76 -17.87
C LEU A 383 -1.45 2.49 -19.31
N GLU A 384 -0.32 1.84 -19.49
CA GLU A 384 0.20 1.39 -20.78
C GLU A 384 0.52 -0.11 -20.67
N VAL A 385 -0.16 -0.91 -21.48
CA VAL A 385 0.07 -2.35 -21.61
C VAL A 385 1.25 -2.54 -22.56
N GLU A 386 2.41 -2.89 -21.99
CA GLU A 386 3.65 -3.00 -22.77
C GLU A 386 3.85 -4.38 -23.39
N GLU A 387 3.36 -5.43 -22.72
CA GLU A 387 3.27 -6.79 -23.24
C GLU A 387 2.06 -7.48 -22.60
N ASN A 388 1.38 -8.35 -23.35
CA ASN A 388 0.22 -9.09 -22.87
C ASN A 388 0.08 -10.42 -23.63
N THR A 389 0.16 -11.54 -22.92
CA THR A 389 -0.14 -12.87 -23.47
C THR A 389 -1.52 -13.38 -23.04
N THR A 390 -2.21 -12.63 -22.17
CA THR A 390 -3.51 -13.01 -21.62
C THR A 390 -4.66 -12.62 -22.57
N PRO A 391 -5.88 -13.17 -22.40
CA PRO A 391 -7.05 -12.74 -23.16
C PRO A 391 -7.65 -11.39 -22.69
N TYR A 392 -7.06 -10.74 -21.68
CA TYR A 392 -7.62 -9.54 -21.06
C TYR A 392 -7.20 -8.26 -21.79
N SER A 393 -8.12 -7.29 -21.83
CA SER A 393 -7.93 -6.00 -22.49
C SER A 393 -7.32 -4.94 -21.56
N VAL A 394 -6.92 -3.79 -22.11
CA VAL A 394 -6.52 -2.63 -21.31
C VAL A 394 -7.64 -2.15 -20.37
N GLU A 395 -8.90 -2.31 -20.76
CA GLU A 395 -10.06 -2.00 -19.93
C GLU A 395 -10.12 -2.92 -18.69
N ASP A 396 -9.86 -4.21 -18.87
CA ASP A 396 -9.81 -5.18 -17.76
C ASP A 396 -8.66 -4.88 -16.79
N PHE A 397 -7.48 -4.52 -17.32
CA PHE A 397 -6.36 -4.08 -16.48
C PHE A 397 -6.66 -2.76 -15.77
N ALA A 398 -7.38 -1.82 -16.40
CA ALA A 398 -7.83 -0.59 -15.74
C ALA A 398 -8.80 -0.88 -14.59
N LYS A 399 -9.80 -1.73 -14.81
CA LYS A 399 -10.71 -2.22 -13.75
C LYS A 399 -9.93 -2.89 -12.62
N GLN A 400 -8.93 -3.70 -12.95
CA GLN A 400 -8.09 -4.37 -11.97
C GLN A 400 -7.26 -3.39 -11.14
N VAL A 401 -6.57 -2.44 -11.79
CA VAL A 401 -5.83 -1.37 -11.10
C VAL A 401 -6.77 -0.56 -10.20
N PHE A 402 -7.99 -0.27 -10.67
CA PHE A 402 -9.01 0.41 -9.88
C PHE A 402 -9.37 -0.39 -8.63
N GLY A 403 -9.65 -1.69 -8.76
CA GLY A 403 -9.87 -2.61 -7.64
C GLY A 403 -8.71 -2.65 -6.65
N LEU A 404 -7.46 -2.69 -7.13
CA LEU A 404 -6.27 -2.74 -6.28
C LEU A 404 -6.06 -1.46 -5.45
N THR A 405 -6.67 -0.33 -5.81
CA THR A 405 -6.67 0.87 -4.95
C THR A 405 -7.53 0.70 -3.71
N LYS A 406 -8.48 -0.24 -3.71
CA LYS A 406 -9.40 -0.51 -2.60
C LYS A 406 -8.85 -1.47 -1.55
N LEU A 407 -7.65 -2.01 -1.77
CA LEU A 407 -7.04 -3.04 -0.92
C LEU A 407 -5.97 -2.47 0.03
N ASP A 408 -5.91 -1.15 0.15
CA ASP A 408 -5.02 -0.47 1.09
C ASP A 408 -5.59 -0.51 2.52
N TRP A 409 -5.32 -1.59 3.25
CA TRP A 409 -5.80 -1.80 4.64
C TRP A 409 -5.27 -0.81 5.69
N ASN A 410 -4.57 0.26 5.28
CA ASN A 410 -4.15 1.35 6.15
C ASN A 410 -5.11 2.51 6.19
N THR A 411 -6.09 2.50 5.29
CA THR A 411 -7.07 3.56 5.18
C THR A 411 -8.42 2.97 4.83
N THR A 412 -9.45 3.61 5.35
CA THR A 412 -10.84 3.33 5.01
C THR A 412 -11.42 4.40 4.09
N ASP A 413 -10.56 5.27 3.57
CA ASP A 413 -10.88 6.25 2.54
C ASP A 413 -11.24 5.56 1.22
N LEU A 414 -12.26 6.07 0.55
CA LEU A 414 -12.60 5.64 -0.81
C LEU A 414 -11.63 6.24 -1.83
N GLU A 415 -11.12 7.44 -1.58
CA GLU A 415 -10.33 8.21 -2.53
C GLU A 415 -8.83 7.84 -2.47
N VAL A 416 -8.51 6.56 -2.71
CA VAL A 416 -7.12 6.06 -2.74
C VAL A 416 -6.57 6.12 -4.14
N ARG A 417 -5.50 6.91 -4.34
CA ARG A 417 -4.93 7.12 -5.68
C ARG A 417 -4.14 5.92 -6.21
N MET A 418 -3.29 5.31 -5.39
CA MET A 418 -2.27 4.37 -5.89
C MET A 418 -2.68 2.92 -5.59
N PRO A 419 -2.65 2.00 -6.57
CA PRO A 419 -2.87 0.57 -6.30
C PRO A 419 -1.80 0.05 -5.35
N ILE A 420 -2.19 -0.93 -4.53
CA ILE A 420 -1.31 -1.52 -3.51
C ILE A 420 0.02 -2.03 -4.06
N THR A 421 0.05 -2.55 -5.30
CA THR A 421 1.27 -3.06 -5.93
C THR A 421 2.35 -2.01 -6.10
N ILE A 422 1.97 -0.78 -6.48
CA ILE A 422 2.92 0.34 -6.63
C ILE A 422 3.18 1.00 -5.27
N LYS A 423 2.13 1.19 -4.47
CA LYS A 423 2.22 1.86 -3.17
C LYS A 423 3.18 1.12 -2.24
N TYR A 424 2.95 -0.18 -2.06
CA TYR A 424 3.72 -0.99 -1.13
C TYR A 424 5.11 -1.30 -1.67
N ALA A 425 5.29 -1.60 -2.96
CA ALA A 425 6.63 -1.76 -3.54
C ALA A 425 7.56 -0.57 -3.25
N ARG A 426 7.05 0.66 -3.37
CA ARG A 426 7.80 1.89 -3.00
C ARG A 426 8.14 1.97 -1.51
N ARG A 427 7.24 1.50 -0.62
CA ARG A 427 7.51 1.45 0.82
C ARG A 427 8.55 0.39 1.17
N VAL A 428 8.52 -0.76 0.51
CA VAL A 428 9.57 -1.78 0.62
C VAL A 428 10.92 -1.23 0.18
N ALA A 429 10.95 -0.52 -0.94
CA ALA A 429 12.17 0.15 -1.40
C ALA A 429 12.72 1.13 -0.36
N ALA A 430 11.87 1.90 0.32
CA ALA A 430 12.36 2.79 1.37
C ALA A 430 13.04 2.04 2.53
N LEU A 431 12.64 0.79 2.83
CA LEU A 431 13.25 -0.03 3.88
C LEU A 431 14.32 -1.02 3.42
N ALA A 432 14.49 -1.26 2.12
CA ALA A 432 15.32 -2.36 1.62
C ALA A 432 16.74 -2.37 2.21
N SER A 433 17.37 -1.21 2.38
CA SER A 433 18.71 -1.10 2.99
C SER A 433 18.78 -1.56 4.44
N TYR A 434 17.65 -1.53 5.17
CA TYR A 434 17.54 -2.02 6.54
C TYR A 434 17.15 -3.49 6.57
N LEU A 435 16.36 -3.96 5.59
CA LEU A 435 15.93 -5.36 5.51
C LEU A 435 17.07 -6.30 5.12
N THR A 436 17.96 -5.88 4.21
CA THR A 436 19.09 -6.71 3.76
C THR A 436 20.12 -6.99 4.85
N ALA A 437 20.12 -6.21 5.94
CA ALA A 437 20.97 -6.46 7.10
C ALA A 437 20.49 -7.65 7.96
N TYR A 438 19.23 -8.08 7.78
CA TYR A 438 18.60 -9.13 8.57
C TYR A 438 18.09 -10.22 7.61
N SER A 439 18.84 -11.32 7.49
CA SER A 439 18.47 -12.44 6.63
C SER A 439 17.14 -13.06 7.07
N GLY A 440 16.27 -13.40 6.12
CA GLY A 440 15.04 -14.17 6.38
C GLY A 440 13.76 -13.37 6.65
N ILE A 441 13.75 -12.04 6.48
CA ILE A 441 12.51 -11.26 6.61
C ILE A 441 11.60 -11.52 5.40
N THR A 442 10.54 -12.30 5.62
CA THR A 442 9.49 -12.59 4.64
C THR A 442 8.19 -11.83 4.91
N ASP A 443 7.99 -11.32 6.13
CA ASP A 443 6.77 -10.62 6.51
C ASP A 443 7.03 -9.16 6.86
N ILE A 444 6.74 -8.30 5.89
CA ILE A 444 6.88 -6.85 5.96
C ILE A 444 5.53 -6.13 6.08
N ARG A 445 4.50 -6.78 6.65
CA ARG A 445 3.17 -6.17 6.79
C ARG A 445 3.16 -4.88 7.61
N ASP A 446 4.21 -4.59 8.38
CA ASP A 446 4.41 -3.29 9.03
C ASP A 446 4.63 -2.12 8.06
N LEU A 447 4.91 -2.42 6.80
CA LEU A 447 5.02 -1.47 5.69
C LEU A 447 3.70 -1.20 4.96
N MET A 448 2.74 -2.10 5.11
CA MET A 448 1.35 -1.71 4.94
C MET A 448 1.10 -0.80 6.15
#